data_AF-A0A2T6G9E0-F1
#
_entry.id   AF-A0A2T6G9E0-F1
#
_cell.length_a   1.000
_cell.length_b   1.000
_cell.length_c   1.000
_cell.angle_alpha   90.00
_cell.angle_beta   90.00
_cell.angle_gamma   90.00
#
_symmetry.space_group_name_H-M   'P 1'
#
loop_
_entity.id
_entity.type
_entity.pdbx_description
1 polymer ?
#
loop_
_entity_poly.entity_id
_entity_poly.type
_entity_poly.pdbx_seq_one_letter_code
_entity_poly.pdbx_strand_id
1 'polypeptide(L)'
;MDAYKHYVRTEEADLVIHGFSSAFETPEPTDICIDENAGRHFTIQLRNERLQCKYKWLSGELAERSQEELDAEWAARPIAQMTPEEKIAVLTMQLKKQEEQAAAVSADLQAFMEYFMSKGE
;
A
#
# COMPACT_ATOMS: atom_id res chain seq x y z
N MET A 1 -5.19 -34.64 12.33
CA MET A 1 -5.31 -33.19 12.09
C MET A 1 -4.23 -32.88 11.08
N ASP A 2 -4.60 -32.45 9.88
CA ASP A 2 -3.60 -32.01 8.91
C ASP A 2 -2.95 -30.75 9.44
N ALA A 3 -1.72 -30.92 9.89
CA ALA A 3 -0.85 -29.84 10.28
C ALA A 3 -0.48 -29.09 9.01
N TYR A 4 -0.96 -27.85 8.88
CA TYR A 4 -0.57 -27.02 7.75
C TYR A 4 0.79 -26.43 8.04
N LYS A 5 1.62 -26.35 7.00
CA LYS A 5 2.91 -25.68 7.08
C LYS A 5 2.75 -24.19 6.79
N HIS A 6 3.50 -23.36 7.50
CA HIS A 6 3.65 -21.93 7.19
C HIS A 6 4.94 -21.70 6.42
N TYR A 7 4.83 -20.84 5.42
CA TYR A 7 5.91 -20.47 4.52
C TYR A 7 6.07 -18.95 4.51
N VAL A 8 7.27 -18.51 4.21
CA VAL A 8 7.59 -17.11 3.91
C VAL A 8 8.31 -17.01 2.59
N ARG A 9 8.05 -15.92 1.87
CA ARG A 9 8.74 -15.56 0.63
C ARG A 9 9.66 -14.38 0.89
N THR A 10 10.89 -14.52 0.41
CA THR A 10 11.91 -13.47 0.49
C THR A 10 12.13 -12.82 -0.88
N GLU A 11 12.52 -11.55 -0.87
CA GLU A 11 12.95 -10.80 -2.06
C GLU A 11 14.43 -10.39 -1.92
N GLU A 12 14.85 -9.31 -2.60
CA GLU A 12 16.20 -8.77 -2.52
C GLU A 12 16.61 -8.48 -1.05
N ALA A 13 17.88 -8.75 -0.75
CA ALA A 13 18.46 -8.63 0.59
C ALA A 13 17.79 -9.52 1.66
N ASP A 14 17.22 -10.66 1.25
CA ASP A 14 16.59 -11.66 2.12
C ASP A 14 15.39 -11.12 2.93
N LEU A 15 14.76 -10.04 2.45
CA LEU A 15 13.62 -9.42 3.12
C LEU A 15 12.36 -10.25 2.94
N VAL A 16 11.66 -10.52 4.05
CA VAL A 16 10.42 -11.28 4.02
C VAL A 16 9.27 -10.37 3.58
N ILE A 17 8.72 -10.64 2.40
CA ILE A 17 7.68 -9.81 1.76
C ILE A 17 6.28 -10.40 1.90
N HIS A 18 6.18 -11.72 2.03
CA HIS A 18 4.92 -12.45 2.05
C HIS A 18 5.03 -13.67 2.97
N GLY A 19 3.92 -14.04 3.59
CA GLY A 19 3.83 -15.16 4.49
C GLY A 19 2.45 -15.79 4.39
N PHE A 20 2.43 -17.11 4.25
CA PHE A 20 1.23 -17.84 3.90
C PHE A 20 1.22 -19.24 4.49
N SER A 21 0.06 -19.87 4.44
CA SER A 21 -0.14 -21.25 4.87
C SER A 21 -0.38 -22.13 3.65
N SER A 22 0.18 -23.33 3.70
CA SER A 22 -0.07 -24.41 2.72
C SER A 22 -1.55 -24.81 2.60
N ALA A 23 -2.41 -24.38 3.53
CA ALA A 23 -3.86 -24.54 3.41
C ALA A 23 -4.48 -23.70 2.29
N PHE A 24 -3.84 -22.59 1.89
CA PHE A 24 -4.39 -21.59 0.99
C PHE A 24 -3.56 -21.41 -0.28
N GLU A 25 -2.25 -21.63 -0.19
CA GLU A 25 -1.32 -21.38 -1.28
C GLU A 25 -0.27 -22.50 -1.33
N THR A 26 0.04 -22.97 -2.54
CA THR A 26 1.09 -23.98 -2.74
C THR A 26 2.45 -23.27 -2.75
N PRO A 27 3.43 -23.71 -1.93
CA PRO A 27 4.73 -23.09 -1.87
C PRO A 27 5.52 -23.31 -3.17
N GLU A 28 6.23 -22.26 -3.60
CA GLU A 28 7.25 -22.34 -4.63
C GLU A 28 8.55 -22.93 -4.07
N PRO A 29 9.44 -23.48 -4.91
CA PRO A 29 10.72 -24.04 -4.45
C PRO A 29 11.63 -23.02 -3.74
N THR A 30 11.42 -21.73 -4.00
CA THR A 30 12.12 -20.61 -3.37
C THR A 30 11.51 -20.19 -2.04
N ASP A 31 10.31 -20.67 -1.71
CA ASP A 31 9.65 -20.34 -0.45
C ASP A 31 10.25 -21.15 0.70
N ILE A 32 10.34 -20.49 1.85
CA ILE A 32 11.01 -21.01 3.02
C ILE A 32 9.96 -21.48 4.03
N CYS A 33 10.04 -22.74 4.42
CA CYS A 33 9.17 -23.28 5.47
C CYS A 33 9.67 -22.82 6.84
N ILE A 34 8.81 -22.11 7.59
CA ILE A 34 9.15 -21.59 8.92
C ILE A 34 8.54 -22.41 10.06
N ASP A 35 7.46 -23.13 9.78
CA ASP A 35 6.78 -23.98 10.75
C ASP A 35 6.11 -25.14 10.02
N GLU A 36 6.51 -26.37 10.37
CA GLU A 36 5.97 -27.60 9.78
C GLU A 36 4.65 -28.04 10.42
N ASN A 37 4.32 -27.53 11.61
CA ASN A 37 3.16 -27.93 12.39
C ASN A 37 2.32 -26.72 12.83
N ALA A 38 2.01 -25.87 11.86
CA ALA A 38 1.33 -24.62 12.08
C ALA A 38 -0.21 -24.73 11.96
N GLY A 39 -0.88 -23.64 12.32
CA GLY A 39 -2.33 -23.51 12.17
C GLY A 39 -2.76 -23.26 10.72
N ARG A 40 -4.08 -23.33 10.47
CA ARG A 40 -4.62 -23.05 9.13
C ARG A 40 -4.27 -21.64 8.63
N HIS A 41 -4.36 -20.62 9.50
CA HIS A 41 -4.15 -19.23 9.14
C HIS A 41 -2.73 -18.78 9.50
N PHE A 42 -2.11 -18.00 8.62
CA PHE A 42 -0.86 -17.30 8.89
C PHE A 42 -1.17 -16.02 9.70
N THR A 43 -0.51 -15.83 10.85
CA THR A 43 -0.85 -14.74 11.80
C THR A 43 0.30 -13.76 12.07
N ILE A 44 1.49 -14.00 11.52
CA ILE A 44 2.66 -13.14 11.78
C ILE A 44 2.48 -11.82 11.01
N GLN A 45 2.60 -10.69 11.70
CA GLN A 45 2.58 -9.37 11.07
C GLN A 45 3.95 -9.05 10.48
N LEU A 46 4.09 -9.21 9.17
CA LEU A 46 5.36 -9.02 8.47
C LEU A 46 5.78 -7.56 8.26
N ARG A 47 4.86 -6.61 8.43
CA ARG A 47 5.09 -5.18 8.18
C ARG A 47 4.83 -4.33 9.41
N ASN A 48 5.56 -3.22 9.55
CA ASN A 48 5.32 -2.22 10.59
C ASN A 48 4.22 -1.21 10.15
N GLU A 49 3.91 -0.25 11.03
CA GLU A 49 2.94 0.82 10.77
C GLU A 49 3.29 1.69 9.55
N ARG A 50 4.58 1.77 9.21
CA ARG A 50 5.11 2.49 8.03
C ARG A 50 5.19 1.61 6.77
N LEU A 51 4.56 0.43 6.80
CA LEU A 51 4.53 -0.58 5.74
C LEU A 51 5.89 -1.18 5.35
N GLN A 52 6.91 -1.03 6.20
CA GLN A 52 8.25 -1.59 6.01
C GLN A 52 8.29 -3.05 6.43
N CYS A 53 9.02 -3.88 5.68
CA CYS A 53 9.23 -5.29 6.02
C CYS A 53 10.04 -5.40 7.32
N LYS A 54 9.48 -6.05 8.33
CA LYS A 54 10.05 -6.19 9.67
C LYS A 54 11.06 -7.33 9.77
N TYR A 55 10.91 -8.36 8.94
CA TYR A 55 11.70 -9.59 9.05
C TYR A 55 12.62 -9.76 7.84
N LYS A 56 13.76 -10.37 8.10
CA LYS A 56 14.72 -10.85 7.12
C LYS A 56 15.05 -12.31 7.41
N TRP A 57 15.33 -13.07 6.38
CA TRP A 57 15.81 -14.45 6.54
C TRP A 57 17.32 -14.45 6.69
N LEU A 58 17.85 -14.89 7.82
CA LEU A 58 19.29 -14.91 8.08
C LEU A 58 19.69 -16.22 8.74
N SER A 59 20.73 -16.86 8.19
CA SER A 59 21.32 -18.08 8.76
C SER A 59 20.32 -19.23 9.00
N GLY A 60 19.26 -19.31 8.19
CA GLY A 60 18.23 -20.35 8.33
C GLY A 60 17.15 -20.03 9.36
N GLU A 61 17.09 -18.80 9.86
CA GLU A 61 16.06 -18.36 10.82
C GLU A 61 15.41 -17.04 10.38
N LEU A 62 14.18 -16.82 10.86
CA LEU A 62 13.44 -15.58 10.70
C LEU A 62 13.96 -14.56 11.72
N ALA A 63 14.76 -13.60 11.28
CA ALA A 63 15.32 -12.55 12.12
C ALA A 63 14.55 -11.23 11.96
N GLU A 64 14.22 -10.57 13.08
CA GLU A 64 13.65 -9.23 13.04
C GLU A 64 14.74 -8.19 12.73
N ARG A 65 14.41 -7.20 11.89
CA ARG A 65 15.28 -6.06 11.59
C ARG A 65 15.33 -5.11 12.76
N SER A 66 16.48 -4.46 12.94
CA SER A 66 16.63 -3.48 14.00
C SER A 66 15.88 -2.18 13.67
N GLN A 67 15.54 -1.41 14.70
CA GLN A 67 14.89 -0.12 14.52
C GLN A 67 15.77 0.85 13.71
N GLU A 68 17.09 0.79 13.89
CA GLU A 68 18.05 1.59 13.14
C GLU A 68 18.04 1.26 11.64
N GLU A 69 17.93 -0.03 11.27
CA GLU A 69 17.81 -0.44 9.86
C GLU A 69 16.52 0.10 9.23
N LEU A 70 15.42 0.07 9.98
CA LEU A 70 14.11 0.56 9.52
C LEU A 70 14.11 2.08 9.38
N ASP A 71 14.70 2.80 10.33
CA ASP A 71 14.79 4.25 10.30
C ASP A 71 15.77 4.74 9.22
N ALA A 72 16.88 4.03 9.00
CA ALA A 72 17.80 4.33 7.90
C ALA A 72 17.11 4.14 6.53
N GLU A 73 16.38 3.04 6.33
CA GLU A 73 15.59 2.84 5.11
C GLU A 73 14.55 3.94 4.94
N TRP A 74 13.85 4.31 6.02
CA TRP A 74 12.85 5.37 5.98
C TRP A 74 13.45 6.73 5.62
N ALA A 75 14.61 7.07 6.19
CA ALA A 75 15.33 8.31 5.91
C ALA A 75 15.94 8.34 4.50
N ALA A 76 16.33 7.19 3.96
CA ALA A 76 16.88 7.06 2.61
C ALA A 76 15.81 7.14 1.50
N ARG A 77 14.52 7.05 1.86
CA ARG A 77 13.43 7.21 0.88
C ARG A 77 13.59 8.57 0.23
N PRO A 78 13.63 8.65 -1.12
CA PRO A 78 13.61 9.92 -1.79
C PRO A 78 12.28 10.59 -1.42
N ILE A 79 12.36 11.59 -0.55
CA ILE A 79 11.28 12.54 -0.40
C ILE A 79 11.16 13.12 -1.80
N ALA A 80 10.01 12.90 -2.47
CA ALA A 80 9.68 13.65 -3.66
C ALA A 80 9.62 15.12 -3.23
N GLN A 81 10.77 15.78 -3.23
CA GLN A 81 10.88 17.20 -2.99
C GLN A 81 10.39 17.83 -4.27
N MET A 82 9.05 17.90 -4.40
CA MET A 82 8.48 18.88 -5.29
C MET A 82 9.00 20.23 -4.79
N THR A 83 9.69 20.94 -5.68
CA THR A 83 10.17 22.29 -5.37
C THR A 83 8.96 23.16 -4.98
N PRO A 84 9.14 24.22 -4.18
CA PRO A 84 8.07 25.16 -3.89
C PRO A 84 7.33 25.63 -5.17
N GLU A 85 8.07 25.83 -6.25
CA GLU A 85 7.57 26.21 -7.57
C GLU A 85 6.69 25.13 -8.19
N GLU A 86 7.10 23.86 -8.13
CA GLU A 86 6.32 22.72 -8.62
C GLU A 86 5.04 22.51 -7.80
N LYS A 87 5.09 22.74 -6.47
CA LYS A 87 3.90 22.70 -5.62
C LYS A 87 2.92 23.80 -6.00
N ILE A 88 3.40 25.01 -6.22
CA ILE A 88 2.56 26.14 -6.66
C ILE A 88 1.92 25.82 -8.01
N ALA A 89 2.68 25.27 -8.96
CA ALA A 89 2.17 24.89 -10.28
C ALA A 89 1.08 23.81 -10.21
N VAL A 90 1.25 22.78 -9.37
CA VAL A 90 0.23 21.74 -9.18
C VAL A 90 -1.01 22.30 -8.49
N LEU A 91 -0.84 23.13 -7.46
CA LEU A 91 -1.96 23.74 -6.74
C LEU A 91 -2.76 24.69 -7.64
N THR A 92 -2.09 25.50 -8.45
CA THR A 92 -2.74 26.39 -9.42
C THR A 92 -3.48 25.61 -10.50
N MET A 93 -2.90 24.50 -10.99
CA MET A 93 -3.59 23.61 -11.94
C MET A 93 -4.84 22.97 -11.31
N GLN A 94 -4.77 22.54 -10.04
CA GLN A 94 -5.90 21.98 -9.31
C GLN A 94 -7.01 23.01 -9.06
N LEU A 95 -6.64 24.24 -8.67
CA LEU A 95 -7.58 25.36 -8.49
C LEU A 95 -8.33 25.65 -9.79
N LYS A 96 -7.61 25.78 -10.91
CA LYS A 96 -8.22 26.04 -12.22
C LYS A 96 -9.19 24.93 -12.60
N LYS A 97 -8.82 23.67 -12.38
CA LYS A 97 -9.70 22.53 -12.64
C LYS A 97 -10.95 22.55 -11.75
N GLN A 98 -10.84 22.95 -10.49
CA GLN A 98 -12.00 23.12 -9.61
C GLN A 98 -12.91 24.26 -10.07
N GLU A 99 -12.36 25.39 -10.49
CA GLU A 99 -13.15 26.52 -10.99
C GLU A 99 -13.93 26.14 -12.26
N GLU A 100 -13.31 25.42 -13.19
CA GLU A 100 -13.96 24.90 -14.39
C GLU A 100 -15.09 23.92 -14.03
N GLN A 101 -14.86 23.03 -13.06
CA GLN A 101 -15.89 22.11 -12.56
C GLN A 101 -17.04 22.86 -11.88
N ALA A 102 -16.75 23.89 -11.08
CA ALA A 102 -17.77 24.70 -10.42
C ALA A 102 -18.61 25.49 -11.44
N ALA A 103 -17.98 26.02 -12.50
CA ALA A 103 -18.68 26.71 -13.58
C ALA A 103 -19.56 25.76 -14.41
N ALA A 104 -19.11 24.53 -14.66
CA ALA A 104 -19.92 23.52 -15.32
C ALA A 104 -21.14 23.14 -14.47
N VAL A 105 -20.94 22.90 -13.16
CA VAL A 105 -22.04 22.57 -12.23
C VAL A 105 -23.03 23.73 -12.10
N SER A 106 -22.56 24.98 -12.08
CA SER A 106 -23.46 26.15 -12.00
C SER A 106 -24.27 26.35 -13.27
N ALA A 107 -23.66 26.16 -14.45
CA ALA A 107 -24.35 26.20 -15.74
C ALA A 107 -25.41 25.08 -15.85
N ASP A 108 -25.09 23.86 -15.43
CA ASP A 108 -26.02 22.74 -15.41
C ASP A 108 -27.21 23.01 -14.46
N LEU A 109 -26.95 23.61 -13.29
CA LEU A 109 -28.00 23.98 -12.33
C LEU A 109 -28.92 25.07 -12.89
N GLN A 110 -28.38 26.07 -13.58
CA GLN A 110 -29.16 27.11 -14.25
C GLN A 110 -30.04 26.53 -15.36
N ALA A 111 -29.46 25.70 -16.24
CA ALA A 111 -30.22 25.03 -17.30
C ALA A 111 -31.35 24.14 -16.73
N PHE A 112 -31.10 23.46 -15.61
CA PHE A 112 -32.11 22.69 -14.90
C PHE A 112 -33.24 23.55 -14.33
N MET A 113 -32.91 24.69 -13.70
CA MET A 113 -33.90 25.64 -13.18
C MET A 113 -34.75 26.25 -14.29
N GLU A 114 -34.14 26.65 -15.41
CA GLU A 114 -34.86 27.18 -16.57
C GLU A 114 -35.80 26.13 -17.20
N TYR A 115 -35.35 24.89 -17.32
CA TYR A 115 -36.19 23.78 -17.79
C TYR A 115 -37.41 23.54 -16.89
N PHE A 116 -37.22 23.56 -15.57
CA PHE A 116 -38.32 23.42 -14.60
C PHE A 116 -39.31 24.58 -14.67
N MET A 117 -38.83 25.82 -14.78
CA MET A 117 -39.71 26.99 -14.93
C MET A 117 -40.47 27.00 -16.26
N SER A 118 -39.90 26.45 -17.33
CA SER A 118 -40.55 26.33 -18.65
C SER A 118 -41.61 25.23 -18.74
N LYS A 119 -41.64 24.27 -17.81
CA LYS A 119 -42.61 23.14 -17.78
C LYS A 119 -43.76 23.35 -16.78
N GLY A 120 -43.80 24.49 -16.11
CA GLY A 120 -44.79 24.85 -15.09
C GLY A 120 -46.04 25.61 -15.58
N GLU A 121 -46.23 25.75 -16.90
CA GLU A 121 -47.49 26.22 -17.53
C GLU A 121 -48.22 25.07 -18.25
#